data_AF-A0A416G2D5-F1
#
_entry.id   AF-A0A416G2D5-F1
#
_cell.length_a   1.000
_cell.length_b   1.000
_cell.length_c   1.000
_cell.angle_alpha   90.00
_cell.angle_beta   90.00
_cell.angle_gamma   90.00
#
_symmetry.space_group_name_H-M   'P 1'
#
loop_
_entity.id
_entity.type
_entity.pdbx_description
1 polymer ?
#
loop_
_entity_poly.entity_id
_entity_poly.type
_entity_poly.pdbx_seq_one_letter_code
_entity_poly.pdbx_strand_id
1 'polypeptide(L)'
;MGKIWIPGGGGYVDIDSVTATAGDVEKGKVFVNSNGDPVTGTLELTGNAAANQVLSGKTFYNTQLREKQTGTLPERSVTQNGTLGNGSDYIAINQLPEGFYRSNVQARVPLSTLANYCGLTPYTIKEGVTIAGVTGKYKGATLKLQEVTGSFSTEKINFYNGYLGFSKDRAWHLYGQNYPWNSLELLGSSYKYLGIKGGVGSSSTGLKGLFRLSDPIDVTAYTKLNVELSTSGYKGSSSSTKRDWGDAVKFGFGATGMSTDAFVASISRASNSDLATSVVDVSGLSGNYSLFAHVYIPAQGSSGGAYLTVHTEDISLTI
;
A
#
# COMPACT_ATOMS: atom_id res chain seq x y z
N MET A 1 47.77 60.90 -43.88
CA MET A 1 46.85 61.70 -43.04
C MET A 1 45.60 61.98 -43.85
N GLY A 2 44.42 61.58 -43.36
CA GLY A 2 43.16 61.95 -44.01
C GLY A 2 43.01 63.47 -43.96
N LYS A 3 42.72 64.10 -45.10
CA LYS A 3 42.40 65.53 -45.15
C LYS A 3 40.87 65.63 -45.05
N ILE A 4 40.36 66.29 -44.02
CA ILE A 4 38.95 66.67 -43.98
C ILE A 4 38.79 67.86 -44.92
N TRP A 5 38.09 67.68 -46.04
CA TRP A 5 37.79 68.73 -47.00
C TRP A 5 36.30 69.09 -46.90
N ILE A 6 36.00 70.36 -46.62
CA ILE A 6 34.64 70.89 -46.55
C ILE A 6 34.49 71.89 -47.72
N PRO A 7 33.95 71.47 -48.89
CA PRO A 7 33.81 72.36 -50.04
C PRO A 7 32.62 73.33 -49.91
N GLY A 8 32.89 74.63 -50.10
CA GLY A 8 31.89 75.67 -50.42
C GLY A 8 31.39 76.56 -49.26
N GLY A 9 31.72 77.85 -49.30
CA GLY A 9 30.86 78.97 -48.84
C GLY A 9 30.77 79.31 -47.34
N GLY A 10 31.62 80.23 -46.87
CA GLY A 10 31.25 81.36 -45.99
C GLY A 10 30.63 81.14 -44.59
N GLY A 11 30.43 79.91 -44.13
CA GLY A 11 29.91 79.59 -42.79
C GLY A 11 30.87 78.68 -42.04
N TYR A 12 31.35 79.11 -40.87
CA TYR A 12 32.07 78.25 -39.95
C TYR A 12 31.10 77.19 -39.40
N VAL A 13 31.51 75.92 -39.40
CA VAL A 13 30.82 74.88 -38.61
C VAL A 13 31.40 74.98 -37.20
N ASP A 14 30.57 75.39 -36.25
CA ASP A 14 30.95 75.50 -34.85
C ASP A 14 31.10 74.09 -34.24
N ILE A 15 32.35 73.67 -34.06
CA ILE A 15 32.71 72.40 -33.43
C ILE A 15 32.66 72.48 -31.90
N ASP A 16 32.59 73.69 -31.32
CA ASP A 16 32.43 73.88 -29.87
C ASP A 16 31.07 73.34 -29.40
N SER A 17 30.15 73.09 -30.33
CA SER A 17 28.85 72.45 -30.09
C SER A 17 28.90 70.91 -29.97
N VAL A 18 30.05 70.25 -30.23
CA VAL A 18 30.18 68.80 -30.08
C VAL A 18 30.16 68.42 -28.60
N THR A 19 29.11 67.69 -28.19
CA THR A 19 28.92 67.25 -26.80
C THR A 19 29.31 65.80 -26.53
N ALA A 20 29.56 64.99 -27.57
CA ALA A 20 29.95 63.59 -27.40
C ALA A 20 31.33 63.48 -26.74
N THR A 21 31.41 62.64 -25.72
CA THR A 21 32.65 62.25 -25.06
C THR A 21 33.10 60.87 -25.54
N ALA A 22 34.32 60.44 -25.19
CA ALA A 22 34.76 59.08 -25.46
C ALA A 22 33.76 58.03 -24.92
N GLY A 23 33.16 58.29 -23.75
CA GLY A 23 32.18 57.39 -23.12
C GLY A 23 30.84 57.29 -23.85
N ASP A 24 30.55 58.17 -24.79
CA ASP A 24 29.31 58.15 -25.58
C ASP A 24 29.48 57.39 -26.91
N VAL A 25 30.72 57.14 -27.30
CA VAL A 25 31.08 56.55 -28.60
C VAL A 25 31.54 55.11 -28.42
N GLU A 26 30.97 54.21 -29.23
CA GLU A 26 31.29 52.78 -29.25
C GLU A 26 32.81 52.53 -29.27
N LYS A 27 33.26 51.65 -28.38
CA LYS A 27 34.67 51.32 -28.18
C LYS A 27 35.38 51.03 -29.50
N GLY A 28 36.49 51.74 -29.74
CA GLY A 28 37.31 51.60 -30.96
C GLY A 28 36.82 52.39 -32.18
N LYS A 29 35.66 53.06 -32.13
CA LYS A 29 35.27 54.06 -33.14
C LYS A 29 35.96 55.39 -32.84
N VAL A 30 36.24 56.19 -33.86
CA VAL A 30 36.90 57.50 -33.73
C VAL A 30 35.96 58.61 -34.16
N PHE A 31 35.93 59.70 -33.40
CA PHE A 31 35.21 60.93 -33.69
C PHE A 31 36.11 62.15 -33.47
N VAL A 32 35.67 63.34 -33.91
CA VAL A 32 36.39 64.61 -33.66
C VAL A 32 35.69 65.36 -32.52
N ASN A 33 36.44 65.75 -31.48
CA ASN A 33 35.92 66.48 -30.32
C ASN A 33 35.83 68.00 -30.57
N SER A 34 35.37 68.76 -29.57
CA SER A 34 35.25 70.22 -29.62
C SER A 34 36.58 70.97 -29.83
N ASN A 35 37.72 70.32 -29.57
CA ASN A 35 39.04 70.92 -29.80
C ASN A 35 39.57 70.62 -31.21
N GLY A 36 38.82 69.87 -32.03
CA GLY A 36 39.26 69.42 -33.34
C GLY A 36 40.15 68.17 -33.31
N ASP A 37 40.31 67.53 -32.14
CA ASP A 37 41.17 66.36 -31.99
C ASP A 37 40.40 65.05 -32.28
N PRO A 38 41.04 64.05 -32.93
CA PRO A 38 40.49 62.72 -33.04
C PRO A 38 40.52 62.00 -31.68
N VAL A 39 39.36 61.56 -31.20
CA VAL A 39 39.18 60.83 -29.94
C VAL A 39 38.59 59.44 -30.22
N THR A 40 39.12 58.41 -29.56
CA THR A 40 38.59 57.05 -29.65
C THR A 40 37.52 56.82 -28.59
N GLY A 41 36.37 56.27 -28.99
CA GLY A 41 35.29 55.88 -28.11
C GLY A 41 35.68 54.78 -27.14
N THR A 42 35.02 54.77 -25.98
CA THR A 42 35.23 53.83 -24.87
C THR A 42 33.93 53.17 -24.40
N LEU A 43 32.78 53.48 -25.03
CA LEU A 43 31.49 52.87 -24.67
C LEU A 43 31.47 51.38 -24.99
N GLU A 44 31.26 50.57 -23.97
CA GLU A 44 31.15 49.12 -24.06
C GLU A 44 30.01 48.66 -23.15
N LEU A 45 29.10 47.84 -23.68
CA LEU A 45 28.08 47.20 -22.86
C LEU A 45 28.65 45.92 -22.26
N THR A 46 28.35 45.67 -20.99
CA THR A 46 28.88 44.55 -20.21
C THR A 46 27.78 43.60 -19.72
N GLY A 47 26.58 43.67 -20.34
CA GLY A 47 25.47 42.79 -19.99
C GLY A 47 25.83 41.32 -20.19
N ASN A 48 25.39 40.45 -19.29
CA ASN A 48 25.68 39.01 -19.30
C ASN A 48 24.41 38.14 -19.34
N ALA A 49 23.22 38.74 -19.46
CA ALA A 49 21.98 38.00 -19.57
C ALA A 49 21.91 37.22 -20.88
N ALA A 50 21.53 35.95 -20.80
CA ALA A 50 21.20 35.13 -21.97
C ALA A 50 19.71 35.22 -22.30
N ALA A 51 19.32 34.90 -23.54
CA ALA A 51 17.92 34.93 -23.97
C ALA A 51 17.01 34.07 -23.07
N ASN A 52 17.47 32.90 -22.63
CA ASN A 52 16.71 32.02 -21.72
C ASN A 52 16.60 32.52 -20.28
N GLN A 53 17.22 33.65 -19.93
CA GLN A 53 17.11 34.29 -18.62
C GLN A 53 16.15 35.50 -18.64
N VAL A 54 15.74 35.94 -19.83
CA VAL A 54 14.84 37.09 -20.03
C VAL A 54 13.47 36.59 -20.46
N LEU A 55 12.41 37.13 -19.86
CA LEU A 55 11.02 36.74 -20.17
C LEU A 55 10.73 36.81 -21.67
N SER A 56 10.03 35.79 -22.15
CA SER A 56 9.64 35.67 -23.55
C SER A 56 8.98 36.95 -24.08
N GLY A 57 9.44 37.43 -25.23
CA GLY A 57 8.93 38.64 -25.88
C GLY A 57 9.45 39.96 -25.30
N LYS A 58 10.27 39.95 -24.25
CA LYS A 58 11.00 41.16 -23.78
C LYS A 58 12.33 41.29 -24.52
N THR A 59 12.73 42.51 -24.84
CA THR A 59 13.99 42.78 -25.54
C THR A 59 15.05 43.38 -24.62
N PHE A 60 16.32 43.08 -24.85
CA PHE A 60 17.45 43.63 -24.10
C PHE A 60 18.69 43.79 -24.98
N TYR A 61 19.65 44.60 -24.54
CA TYR A 61 21.00 44.66 -25.12
C TYR A 61 21.95 43.86 -24.23
N ASN A 62 22.88 43.11 -24.86
CA ASN A 62 23.97 42.43 -24.18
C ASN A 62 25.27 43.22 -24.46
N THR A 63 26.30 42.60 -25.03
CA THR A 63 27.58 43.23 -25.38
C THR A 63 27.54 43.98 -26.71
N GLN A 64 26.55 43.68 -27.56
CA GLN A 64 26.38 44.33 -28.86
C GLN A 64 25.50 45.60 -28.73
N LEU A 65 26.11 46.77 -28.89
CA LEU A 65 25.45 48.09 -28.78
C LEU A 65 24.29 48.31 -29.76
N ARG A 66 24.28 47.58 -30.88
CA ARG A 66 23.37 47.81 -32.01
C ARG A 66 22.37 46.67 -32.24
N GLU A 67 22.44 45.61 -31.43
CA GLU A 67 21.62 44.42 -31.62
C GLU A 67 20.79 44.16 -30.36
N LYS A 68 19.47 44.27 -30.51
CA LYS A 68 18.54 43.84 -29.48
C LYS A 68 18.36 42.34 -29.58
N GLN A 69 18.48 41.67 -28.44
CA GLN A 69 18.12 40.27 -28.29
C GLN A 69 16.71 40.19 -27.69
N THR A 70 16.01 39.09 -27.98
CA THR A 70 14.67 38.81 -27.43
C THR A 70 14.77 37.66 -26.45
N GLY A 71 14.19 37.82 -25.26
CA GLY A 71 14.09 36.79 -24.25
C GLY A 71 13.26 35.59 -24.70
N THR A 72 13.56 34.42 -24.15
CA THR A 72 12.92 33.13 -24.45
C THR A 72 12.45 32.40 -23.18
N LEU A 73 12.66 32.96 -21.98
CA LEU A 73 12.23 32.33 -20.73
C LEU A 73 10.70 32.22 -20.70
N PRO A 74 10.11 31.00 -20.66
CA PRO A 74 8.67 30.83 -20.66
C PRO A 74 8.05 31.31 -19.35
N GLU A 75 6.88 31.93 -19.44
CA GLU A 75 6.03 32.18 -18.28
C GLU A 75 5.10 30.99 -18.03
N ARG A 76 5.08 30.48 -16.80
CA ARG A 76 4.25 29.35 -16.39
C ARG A 76 3.02 29.87 -15.66
N SER A 77 1.93 30.09 -16.39
CA SER A 77 0.67 30.59 -15.83
C SER A 77 -0.27 29.49 -15.32
N VAL A 78 0.20 28.24 -15.28
CA VAL A 78 -0.52 27.08 -14.76
C VAL A 78 0.43 26.19 -13.97
N THR A 79 -0.13 25.44 -13.03
CA THR A 79 0.59 24.42 -12.25
C THR A 79 1.37 23.48 -13.16
N GLN A 80 2.63 23.21 -12.80
CA GLN A 80 3.48 22.24 -13.49
C GLN A 80 3.61 20.98 -12.66
N ASN A 81 3.70 19.83 -13.33
CA ASN A 81 3.95 18.54 -12.69
C ASN A 81 5.34 18.04 -13.06
N GLY A 82 5.99 17.36 -12.13
CA GLY A 82 7.23 16.61 -12.38
C GLY A 82 7.13 15.17 -11.91
N THR A 83 8.26 14.47 -11.90
CA THR A 83 8.42 13.13 -11.32
C THR A 83 9.04 13.24 -9.93
N LEU A 84 8.93 12.20 -9.09
CA LEU A 84 9.66 12.15 -7.81
C LEU A 84 11.06 11.58 -8.00
N GLY A 85 12.01 12.12 -7.24
CA GLY A 85 13.35 11.57 -7.09
C GLY A 85 13.86 11.66 -5.66
N ASN A 86 14.83 10.82 -5.33
CA ASN A 86 15.48 10.84 -4.02
C ASN A 86 16.80 11.60 -4.13
N GLY A 87 16.95 12.63 -3.30
CA GLY A 87 18.25 13.11 -2.85
C GLY A 87 18.78 12.24 -1.71
N SER A 88 19.91 12.63 -1.14
CA SER A 88 20.50 11.96 0.04
C SER A 88 19.62 12.07 1.29
N ASP A 89 18.93 13.19 1.44
CA ASP A 89 18.24 13.62 2.67
C ASP A 89 16.93 14.37 2.36
N TYR A 90 16.53 14.45 1.09
CA TYR A 90 15.29 15.10 0.66
C TYR A 90 14.64 14.36 -0.53
N ILE A 91 13.34 14.63 -0.73
CA ILE A 91 12.61 14.21 -1.93
C ILE A 91 12.54 15.40 -2.89
N ALA A 92 12.94 15.19 -4.14
CA ALA A 92 12.91 16.18 -5.19
C ALA A 92 11.70 16.00 -6.11
N ILE A 93 11.24 17.10 -6.71
CA ILE A 93 10.40 17.06 -7.91
C ILE A 93 11.32 17.25 -9.12
N ASN A 94 11.60 16.15 -9.81
CA ASN A 94 12.45 16.11 -10.99
C ASN A 94 11.70 16.54 -12.25
N GLN A 95 12.47 17.01 -13.24
CA GLN A 95 11.98 17.34 -14.58
C GLN A 95 10.90 18.44 -14.60
N LEU A 96 10.90 19.34 -13.61
CA LEU A 96 10.11 20.57 -13.71
C LEU A 96 10.66 21.42 -14.86
N PRO A 97 9.81 21.84 -15.82
CA PRO A 97 10.27 22.66 -16.92
C PRO A 97 10.81 24.01 -16.44
N GLU A 98 11.90 24.50 -17.02
CA GLU A 98 12.38 25.85 -16.74
C GLU A 98 11.32 26.92 -17.07
N GLY A 99 11.31 28.01 -16.30
CA GLY A 99 10.38 29.11 -16.51
C GLY A 99 10.25 30.05 -15.32
N PHE A 100 9.57 31.17 -15.57
CA PHE A 100 9.12 32.10 -14.54
C PHE A 100 7.75 31.67 -14.00
N TYR A 101 7.64 31.54 -12.68
CA TYR A 101 6.42 31.10 -12.00
C TYR A 101 5.80 32.26 -11.23
N ARG A 102 4.52 32.54 -11.49
CA ARG A 102 3.76 33.58 -10.77
C ARG A 102 3.40 33.13 -9.37
N SER A 103 3.07 34.08 -8.50
CA SER A 103 2.40 33.79 -7.23
C SER A 103 1.11 33.00 -7.49
N ASN A 104 0.85 31.97 -6.69
CA ASN A 104 -0.27 31.02 -6.81
C ASN A 104 -0.13 29.92 -7.89
N VAL A 105 1.01 29.82 -8.58
CA VAL A 105 1.36 28.62 -9.36
C VAL A 105 2.15 27.66 -8.48
N GLN A 106 1.91 26.35 -8.64
CA GLN A 106 2.54 25.31 -7.84
C GLN A 106 3.33 24.34 -8.73
N ALA A 107 4.42 23.81 -8.18
CA ALA A 107 5.04 22.57 -8.65
C ALA A 107 4.40 21.40 -7.89
N ARG A 108 3.82 20.44 -8.62
CA ARG A 108 3.05 19.34 -8.02
C ARG A 108 3.60 17.98 -8.41
N VAL A 109 3.18 16.99 -7.63
CA VAL A 109 3.24 15.58 -7.99
C VAL A 109 1.87 14.95 -7.75
N PRO A 110 1.40 14.03 -8.62
CA PRO A 110 0.15 13.33 -8.37
C PRO A 110 0.22 12.48 -7.09
N LEU A 111 -0.88 12.43 -6.33
CA LEU A 111 -0.98 11.60 -5.13
C LEU A 111 -0.71 10.12 -5.42
N SER A 112 -1.17 9.62 -6.57
CA SER A 112 -0.90 8.24 -7.03
C SER A 112 0.59 8.00 -7.28
N THR A 113 1.31 8.98 -7.84
CA THR A 113 2.76 8.89 -8.04
C THR A 113 3.48 8.83 -6.70
N LEU A 114 3.09 9.67 -5.74
CA LEU A 114 3.64 9.64 -4.38
C LEU A 114 3.35 8.32 -3.67
N ALA A 115 2.12 7.82 -3.78
CA ALA A 115 1.72 6.55 -3.19
C ALA A 115 2.57 5.39 -3.72
N ASN A 116 2.69 5.28 -5.05
CA ASN A 116 3.51 4.26 -5.69
C ASN A 116 4.99 4.39 -5.30
N TYR A 117 5.52 5.61 -5.25
CA TYR A 117 6.91 5.86 -4.89
C TYR A 117 7.24 5.39 -3.47
N CYS A 118 6.31 5.58 -2.54
CA CYS A 118 6.45 5.16 -1.14
C CYS A 118 6.00 3.71 -0.89
N GLY A 119 5.63 2.94 -1.92
CA GLY A 119 5.13 1.56 -1.75
C GLY A 119 3.80 1.47 -0.98
N LEU A 120 2.98 2.53 -1.05
CA LEU A 120 1.72 2.61 -0.32
C LEU A 120 0.63 1.81 -1.05
N THR A 121 0.05 0.86 -0.32
CA THR A 121 -1.14 0.11 -0.73
C THR A 121 -2.15 0.16 0.40
N PRO A 122 -3.44 -0.17 0.15
CA PRO A 122 -4.40 -0.29 1.24
C PRO A 122 -3.93 -1.23 2.36
N TYR A 123 -3.08 -2.23 2.07
CA TYR A 123 -2.65 -3.24 3.04
C TYR A 123 -1.31 -2.94 3.72
N THR A 124 -0.62 -1.87 3.32
CA THR A 124 0.57 -1.36 4.02
C THR A 124 0.25 -0.19 4.96
N ILE A 125 -1.01 0.26 4.98
CA ILE A 125 -1.49 1.38 5.82
C ILE A 125 -2.55 0.87 6.80
N LYS A 126 -2.43 1.28 8.07
CA LYS A 126 -3.39 0.97 9.14
C LYS A 126 -4.82 1.35 8.74
N GLU A 127 -5.78 0.49 9.09
CA GLU A 127 -7.20 0.70 8.76
C GLU A 127 -7.70 2.10 9.16
N GLY A 128 -8.40 2.75 8.23
CA GLY A 128 -9.00 4.08 8.41
C GLY A 128 -8.02 5.24 8.28
N VAL A 129 -6.71 4.99 8.23
CA VAL A 129 -5.69 6.03 7.97
C VAL A 129 -5.55 6.25 6.47
N THR A 130 -5.51 7.50 6.02
CA THR A 130 -5.28 7.83 4.61
C THR A 130 -3.93 8.53 4.42
N ILE A 131 -3.07 7.97 3.58
CA ILE A 131 -1.76 8.55 3.23
C ILE A 131 -1.69 8.64 1.71
N ALA A 132 -1.32 9.82 1.19
CA ALA A 132 -1.20 10.08 -0.25
C ALA A 132 -2.42 9.62 -1.08
N GLY A 133 -3.64 9.78 -0.55
CA GLY A 133 -4.89 9.37 -1.22
C GLY A 133 -5.22 7.87 -1.13
N VAL A 134 -4.37 7.05 -0.52
CA VAL A 134 -4.64 5.63 -0.26
C VAL A 134 -5.16 5.45 1.16
N THR A 135 -6.39 4.94 1.30
CA THR A 135 -6.98 4.60 2.60
C THR A 135 -6.59 3.18 3.00
N GLY A 136 -6.06 3.06 4.22
CA GLY A 136 -5.61 1.81 4.80
C GLY A 136 -6.74 0.84 5.15
N LYS A 137 -6.41 -0.44 5.06
CA LYS A 137 -7.19 -1.63 5.38
C LYS A 137 -6.40 -2.61 6.27
N TYR A 138 -5.14 -2.30 6.60
CA TYR A 138 -4.33 -3.16 7.46
C TYR A 138 -4.87 -3.15 8.89
N LYS A 139 -5.37 -4.29 9.36
CA LYS A 139 -5.96 -4.46 10.70
C LYS A 139 -4.97 -4.95 11.77
N GLY A 140 -3.70 -5.13 11.41
CA GLY A 140 -2.72 -5.77 12.29
C GLY A 140 -2.69 -7.28 12.15
N ALA A 141 -1.70 -7.92 12.78
CA ALA A 141 -1.42 -9.34 12.65
C ALA A 141 -2.46 -10.25 13.35
N THR A 142 -3.17 -9.77 14.38
CA THR A 142 -4.02 -10.65 15.21
C THR A 142 -5.46 -10.71 14.70
N LEU A 143 -5.88 -11.89 14.26
CA LEU A 143 -7.27 -12.14 13.91
C LEU A 143 -8.13 -12.22 15.18
N LYS A 144 -9.18 -11.39 15.28
CA LYS A 144 -10.18 -11.55 16.34
C LYS A 144 -11.09 -12.72 15.99
N LEU A 145 -10.95 -13.81 16.72
CA LEU A 145 -11.84 -14.95 16.54
C LEU A 145 -13.19 -14.70 17.23
N GLN A 146 -14.29 -15.14 16.61
CA GLN A 146 -15.65 -15.05 17.13
C GLN A 146 -15.75 -15.71 18.52
N GLU A 147 -16.10 -14.94 19.55
CA GLU A 147 -16.40 -15.46 20.88
C GLU A 147 -17.73 -16.21 20.85
N VAL A 148 -17.69 -17.52 21.10
CA VAL A 148 -18.88 -18.33 21.30
C VAL A 148 -18.61 -19.14 22.56
N THR A 149 -19.30 -18.78 23.64
CA THR A 149 -19.16 -19.43 24.94
C THR A 149 -20.44 -20.20 25.24
N GLY A 150 -20.31 -21.49 25.54
CA GLY A 150 -21.44 -22.35 25.89
C GLY A 150 -20.98 -23.76 26.24
N SER A 151 -21.43 -24.29 27.37
CA SER A 151 -21.31 -25.71 27.71
C SER A 151 -22.70 -26.31 27.63
N PHE A 152 -22.87 -27.35 26.81
CA PHE A 152 -24.16 -28.00 26.62
C PHE A 152 -24.12 -29.38 27.27
N SER A 153 -24.38 -29.42 28.58
CA SER A 153 -24.66 -30.66 29.28
C SER A 153 -26.16 -30.77 29.47
N THR A 154 -26.73 -31.86 28.96
CA THR A 154 -28.09 -32.34 29.24
C THR A 154 -29.24 -31.42 28.80
N GLU A 155 -29.49 -31.40 27.49
CA GLU A 155 -30.82 -31.48 26.88
C GLU A 155 -30.63 -31.57 25.36
N LYS A 156 -31.50 -32.30 24.66
CA LYS A 156 -31.42 -32.45 23.20
C LYS A 156 -31.39 -31.06 22.54
N ILE A 157 -30.24 -30.63 22.04
CA ILE A 157 -30.18 -29.49 21.12
C ILE A 157 -30.85 -29.96 19.84
N ASN A 158 -32.05 -29.44 19.55
CA ASN A 158 -32.71 -29.67 18.28
C ASN A 158 -32.02 -28.83 17.22
N PHE A 159 -31.20 -29.49 16.39
CA PHE A 159 -30.60 -28.88 15.21
C PHE A 159 -31.68 -28.65 14.14
N TYR A 160 -31.89 -27.40 13.73
CA TYR A 160 -32.74 -27.11 12.57
C TYR A 160 -31.85 -27.19 11.32
N ASN A 161 -32.02 -28.22 10.49
CA ASN A 161 -31.21 -28.46 9.28
C ASN A 161 -29.68 -28.54 9.50
N GLY A 162 -29.20 -28.96 10.67
CA GLY A 162 -27.77 -29.21 10.93
C GLY A 162 -26.93 -28.01 11.40
N TYR A 163 -27.57 -26.87 11.70
CA TYR A 163 -26.90 -25.64 12.14
C TYR A 163 -26.97 -25.45 13.66
N LEU A 164 -25.88 -24.98 14.26
CA LEU A 164 -25.79 -24.40 15.60
C LEU A 164 -25.24 -22.98 15.47
N GLY A 165 -26.10 -21.96 15.47
CA GLY A 165 -25.68 -20.56 15.42
C GLY A 165 -26.81 -19.57 15.15
N PHE A 166 -26.49 -18.28 15.25
CA PHE A 166 -27.45 -17.17 15.21
C PHE A 166 -27.96 -16.81 13.79
N SER A 167 -27.31 -17.31 12.73
CA SER A 167 -27.72 -17.21 11.30
C SER A 167 -26.95 -18.21 10.44
N LYS A 168 -27.42 -18.55 9.22
CA LYS A 168 -26.70 -19.45 8.27
C LYS A 168 -25.27 -18.99 8.01
N ASP A 169 -25.05 -17.67 8.00
CA ASP A 169 -23.78 -17.03 7.69
C ASP A 169 -22.88 -16.86 8.93
N ARG A 170 -23.29 -17.33 10.10
CA ARG A 170 -22.51 -17.35 11.36
C ARG A 170 -22.72 -18.66 12.13
N ALA A 171 -23.09 -19.71 11.41
CA ALA A 171 -23.44 -21.00 12.01
C ALA A 171 -22.23 -21.93 12.07
N TRP A 172 -22.21 -22.74 13.13
CA TRP A 172 -21.41 -23.95 13.19
C TRP A 172 -22.24 -25.11 12.68
N HIS A 173 -21.63 -26.04 11.97
CA HIS A 173 -22.36 -27.15 11.37
C HIS A 173 -21.95 -28.46 12.02
N LEU A 174 -22.95 -29.26 12.38
CA LEU A 174 -22.74 -30.62 12.86
C LEU A 174 -23.48 -31.56 11.91
N TYR A 175 -22.74 -32.48 11.30
CA TYR A 175 -23.29 -33.38 10.28
C TYR A 175 -22.76 -34.81 10.41
N GLY A 176 -23.65 -35.79 10.19
CA GLY A 176 -23.44 -37.22 10.42
C GLY A 176 -24.75 -37.91 10.85
N GLN A 177 -25.02 -39.13 10.36
CA GLN A 177 -26.26 -39.87 10.63
C GLN A 177 -26.14 -40.63 11.97
N ASN A 178 -27.10 -40.37 12.87
CA ASN A 178 -27.37 -40.96 14.20
C ASN A 178 -26.76 -40.25 15.42
N TYR A 179 -27.65 -39.71 16.28
CA TYR A 179 -27.31 -38.97 17.49
C TYR A 179 -28.08 -39.45 18.73
N PRO A 180 -27.46 -40.27 19.58
CA PRO A 180 -27.69 -40.13 21.01
C PRO A 180 -26.34 -39.99 21.75
N TRP A 181 -26.24 -38.93 22.57
CA TRP A 181 -25.13 -38.56 23.47
C TRP A 181 -23.95 -37.78 22.85
N ASN A 182 -24.20 -36.54 22.42
CA ASN A 182 -23.13 -35.60 22.05
C ASN A 182 -22.98 -34.49 23.09
N SER A 183 -21.74 -34.19 23.49
CA SER A 183 -21.40 -33.00 24.28
C SER A 183 -20.42 -32.13 23.48
N LEU A 184 -20.77 -30.86 23.29
CA LEU A 184 -19.89 -29.81 22.76
C LEU A 184 -19.41 -28.98 23.95
N GLU A 185 -18.09 -28.88 24.11
CA GLU A 185 -17.44 -28.17 25.21
C GLU A 185 -16.56 -27.05 24.66
N LEU A 186 -16.85 -25.81 25.07
CA LEU A 186 -16.15 -24.60 24.66
C LEU A 186 -15.58 -23.95 25.93
N LEU A 187 -14.27 -23.98 26.10
CA LEU A 187 -13.60 -23.45 27.30
C LEU A 187 -12.65 -22.30 26.94
N GLY A 188 -12.69 -21.22 27.72
CA GLY A 188 -11.54 -20.33 27.96
C GLY A 188 -11.35 -19.10 27.05
N SER A 189 -10.61 -18.12 27.61
CA SER A 189 -10.34 -16.79 27.04
C SER A 189 -8.94 -16.61 26.39
N SER A 190 -7.96 -17.50 26.66
CA SER A 190 -6.62 -17.49 26.02
C SER A 190 -6.40 -18.64 25.02
N TYR A 191 -7.26 -19.65 25.07
CA TYR A 191 -7.25 -20.82 24.18
C TYR A 191 -8.67 -21.09 23.75
N LYS A 192 -8.87 -21.49 22.49
CA LYS A 192 -10.16 -22.01 22.03
C LYS A 192 -10.07 -23.51 21.91
N TYR A 193 -10.73 -24.19 22.83
CA TYR A 193 -11.00 -25.62 22.72
C TYR A 193 -12.22 -25.82 21.82
N LEU A 194 -12.02 -26.52 20.71
CA LEU A 194 -13.04 -26.87 19.73
C LEU A 194 -13.10 -28.39 19.65
N GLY A 195 -14.10 -29.00 20.28
CA GLY A 195 -14.19 -30.45 20.39
C GLY A 195 -15.56 -31.01 20.07
N ILE A 196 -15.57 -32.23 19.56
CA ILE A 196 -16.78 -33.06 19.45
C ILE A 196 -16.54 -34.36 20.23
N LYS A 197 -17.54 -34.78 21.02
CA LYS A 197 -17.55 -36.05 21.73
C LYS A 197 -18.87 -36.74 21.48
N GLY A 198 -18.84 -38.02 21.09
CA GLY A 198 -20.05 -38.78 20.76
C GLY A 198 -19.82 -40.27 20.52
N GLY A 199 -20.90 -41.04 20.59
CA GLY A 199 -20.93 -42.46 20.20
C GLY A 199 -21.10 -42.61 18.70
N VAL A 200 -20.14 -43.25 18.02
CA VAL A 200 -20.24 -43.47 16.56
C VAL A 200 -20.46 -44.96 16.28
N GLY A 201 -21.63 -45.30 15.76
CA GLY A 201 -21.98 -46.66 15.37
C GLY A 201 -21.07 -47.20 14.26
N SER A 202 -20.90 -48.52 14.20
CA SER A 202 -20.05 -49.21 13.20
C SER A 202 -20.54 -49.03 11.76
N SER A 203 -21.80 -48.68 11.56
CA SER A 203 -22.43 -48.39 10.26
C SER A 203 -22.57 -46.90 9.94
N SER A 204 -22.07 -46.00 10.80
CA SER A 204 -22.11 -44.55 10.58
C SER A 204 -21.04 -44.13 9.56
N THR A 205 -21.16 -42.93 9.00
CA THR A 205 -20.12 -42.27 8.19
C THR A 205 -19.12 -41.47 9.04
N GLY A 206 -19.28 -41.50 10.37
CA GLY A 206 -18.50 -40.69 11.32
C GLY A 206 -19.25 -39.44 11.77
N LEU A 207 -18.68 -38.75 12.76
CA LEU A 207 -19.18 -37.48 13.27
C LEU A 207 -18.27 -36.34 12.78
N LYS A 208 -18.86 -35.28 12.22
CA LYS A 208 -18.12 -34.11 11.76
C LYS A 208 -18.67 -32.83 12.39
N GLY A 209 -17.77 -31.99 12.89
CA GLY A 209 -18.04 -30.65 13.36
C GLY A 209 -17.27 -29.63 12.53
N LEU A 210 -17.96 -28.63 12.00
CA LEU A 210 -17.37 -27.49 11.32
C LEU A 210 -17.66 -26.21 12.11
N PHE A 211 -16.60 -25.54 12.52
CA PHE A 211 -16.65 -24.35 13.36
C PHE A 211 -16.13 -23.17 12.55
N ARG A 212 -16.98 -22.17 12.34
CA ARG A 212 -16.53 -20.88 11.82
C ARG A 212 -15.96 -20.05 12.96
N LEU A 213 -14.75 -19.54 12.76
CA LEU A 213 -13.97 -18.87 13.79
C LEU A 213 -13.82 -17.37 13.56
N SER A 214 -14.14 -16.85 12.38
CA SER A 214 -14.01 -15.42 12.08
C SER A 214 -15.14 -14.90 11.20
N ASP A 215 -15.35 -13.57 11.24
CA ASP A 215 -16.00 -12.84 10.16
C ASP A 215 -15.17 -12.96 8.85
N PRO A 216 -15.72 -12.56 7.69
CA PRO A 216 -14.97 -12.57 6.45
C PRO A 216 -13.75 -11.64 6.54
N ILE A 217 -12.60 -12.17 6.16
CA ILE A 217 -11.29 -11.51 6.14
C ILE A 217 -10.87 -11.39 4.68
N ASP A 218 -10.52 -10.18 4.25
CA ASP A 218 -9.89 -9.97 2.95
C ASP A 218 -8.46 -10.50 3.00
N VAL A 219 -8.22 -11.65 2.35
CA VAL A 219 -6.91 -12.32 2.41
C VAL A 219 -5.96 -11.92 1.27
N THR A 220 -6.39 -11.03 0.37
CA THR A 220 -5.71 -10.72 -0.90
C THR A 220 -4.24 -10.34 -0.78
N ALA A 221 -3.85 -9.74 0.33
CA ALA A 221 -2.49 -9.26 0.55
C ALA A 221 -1.59 -10.23 1.31
N TYR A 222 -2.12 -11.35 1.79
CA TYR A 222 -1.38 -12.24 2.68
C TYR A 222 -0.91 -13.49 1.93
N THR A 223 0.27 -13.97 2.30
CA THR A 223 0.86 -15.18 1.75
C THR A 223 0.78 -16.35 2.70
N LYS A 224 0.70 -16.09 4.01
CA LYS A 224 0.65 -17.16 5.03
C LYS A 224 -0.33 -16.85 6.15
N LEU A 225 -0.97 -17.91 6.63
CA LEU A 225 -1.63 -17.97 7.92
C LEU A 225 -0.77 -18.80 8.87
N ASN A 226 -0.27 -18.18 9.92
CA ASN A 226 0.46 -18.83 11.00
C ASN A 226 -0.51 -19.11 12.14
N VAL A 227 -0.47 -20.33 12.67
CA VAL A 227 -1.29 -20.73 13.80
C VAL A 227 -0.57 -21.79 14.63
N GLU A 228 -0.68 -21.69 15.95
CA GLU A 228 -0.26 -22.77 16.84
C GLU A 228 -1.46 -23.65 17.20
N LEU A 229 -1.34 -24.95 16.92
CA LEU A 229 -2.41 -25.93 17.12
C LEU A 229 -1.90 -27.08 17.97
N SER A 230 -2.77 -27.68 18.78
CA SER A 230 -2.59 -29.03 19.33
C SER A 230 -3.90 -29.81 19.21
N THR A 231 -3.82 -31.14 19.20
CA THR A 231 -4.99 -32.02 19.12
C THR A 231 -4.92 -33.12 20.16
N SER A 232 -6.07 -33.49 20.71
CA SER A 232 -6.18 -34.67 21.56
C SER A 232 -7.40 -35.50 21.19
N GLY A 233 -7.20 -36.81 21.10
CA GLY A 233 -8.17 -37.80 20.64
C GLY A 233 -8.31 -38.91 21.67
N TYR A 234 -9.54 -39.28 21.97
CA TYR A 234 -9.86 -40.25 23.02
C TYR A 234 -10.78 -41.35 22.52
N LYS A 235 -10.52 -42.60 22.92
CA LYS A 235 -11.35 -43.78 22.64
C LYS A 235 -11.90 -44.39 23.92
N GLY A 236 -13.21 -44.64 23.97
CA GLY A 236 -13.87 -45.66 24.80
C GLY A 236 -14.21 -45.26 26.24
N SER A 237 -15.25 -45.88 26.82
CA SER A 237 -15.81 -45.56 28.15
C SER A 237 -14.82 -45.63 29.34
N SER A 238 -13.58 -46.10 29.16
CA SER A 238 -12.61 -46.32 30.24
C SER A 238 -11.13 -46.42 29.81
N SER A 239 -10.77 -46.25 28.53
CA SER A 239 -9.36 -46.41 28.10
C SER A 239 -8.67 -45.09 27.76
N SER A 240 -7.66 -44.74 28.55
CA SER A 240 -6.69 -43.65 28.35
C SER A 240 -5.83 -43.75 27.08
N THR A 241 -6.12 -44.71 26.18
CA THR A 241 -5.33 -44.94 24.98
C THR A 241 -5.74 -43.95 23.88
N LYS A 242 -4.91 -42.92 23.71
CA LYS A 242 -4.89 -42.01 22.58
C LYS A 242 -4.72 -42.82 21.28
N ARG A 243 -5.63 -42.65 20.30
CA ARG A 243 -5.48 -43.21 18.94
C ARG A 243 -5.37 -42.10 17.92
N ASP A 244 -4.43 -42.25 16.99
CA ASP A 244 -4.20 -41.32 15.89
C ASP A 244 -5.08 -41.64 14.70
N TRP A 245 -5.96 -40.71 14.37
CA TRP A 245 -6.76 -40.66 13.15
C TRP A 245 -6.14 -39.60 12.26
N GLY A 246 -5.70 -39.99 11.06
CA GLY A 246 -5.25 -39.02 10.04
C GLY A 246 -6.37 -38.05 9.68
N ASP A 247 -6.03 -36.78 9.46
CA ASP A 247 -6.95 -35.70 9.09
C ASP A 247 -8.17 -35.54 10.01
N ALA A 248 -8.02 -35.94 11.28
CA ALA A 248 -9.05 -35.75 12.30
C ALA A 248 -9.39 -34.28 12.51
N VAL A 249 -8.45 -33.39 12.22
CA VAL A 249 -8.66 -31.95 12.32
C VAL A 249 -8.16 -31.27 11.05
N LYS A 250 -8.94 -30.30 10.54
CA LYS A 250 -8.49 -29.33 9.54
C LYS A 250 -8.65 -27.91 10.07
N PHE A 251 -7.72 -27.04 9.72
CA PHE A 251 -7.78 -25.62 10.08
C PHE A 251 -7.33 -24.76 8.90
N GLY A 252 -8.06 -23.70 8.60
CA GLY A 252 -7.70 -22.78 7.53
C GLY A 252 -8.88 -22.00 6.97
N PHE A 253 -8.72 -21.50 5.75
CA PHE A 253 -9.72 -20.68 5.09
C PHE A 253 -10.71 -21.52 4.27
N GLY A 254 -11.97 -21.10 4.35
CA GLY A 254 -13.06 -21.57 3.51
C GLY A 254 -13.86 -20.39 2.97
N ALA A 255 -14.68 -20.64 1.94
CA ALA A 255 -15.66 -19.65 1.50
C ALA A 255 -16.58 -19.25 2.67
N THR A 256 -17.04 -18.00 2.73
CA THR A 256 -17.84 -17.47 3.85
C THR A 256 -19.06 -18.35 4.20
N GLY A 257 -19.70 -18.95 3.20
CA GLY A 257 -20.86 -19.85 3.35
C GLY A 257 -20.51 -21.34 3.35
N MET A 258 -19.24 -21.71 3.56
CA MET A 258 -18.79 -23.09 3.57
C MET A 258 -19.58 -23.90 4.60
N SER A 259 -20.17 -25.01 4.15
CA SER A 259 -20.97 -25.87 5.01
C SER A 259 -20.44 -27.28 5.25
N THR A 260 -19.40 -27.64 4.52
CA THR A 260 -18.69 -28.93 4.58
C THR A 260 -17.20 -28.67 4.77
N ASP A 261 -16.33 -29.69 4.70
CA ASP A 261 -14.88 -29.55 4.83
C ASP A 261 -14.17 -29.09 3.53
N ALA A 262 -14.83 -28.27 2.72
CA ALA A 262 -14.35 -27.74 1.45
C ALA A 262 -13.45 -26.49 1.62
N PHE A 263 -12.35 -26.64 2.36
CA PHE A 263 -11.37 -25.58 2.57
C PHE A 263 -10.70 -25.17 1.25
N VAL A 264 -10.44 -23.87 1.09
CA VAL A 264 -9.66 -23.32 -0.03
C VAL A 264 -8.16 -23.33 0.26
N ALA A 265 -7.78 -23.25 1.54
CA ALA A 265 -6.42 -23.40 2.02
C ALA A 265 -6.48 -23.90 3.47
N SER A 266 -5.78 -24.98 3.80
CA SER A 266 -5.82 -25.54 5.14
C SER A 266 -4.60 -26.38 5.47
N ILE A 267 -4.42 -26.62 6.76
CA ILE A 267 -3.57 -27.67 7.29
C ILE A 267 -4.45 -28.75 7.92
N SER A 268 -4.00 -30.01 7.84
CA SER A 268 -4.65 -31.13 8.52
C SER A 268 -3.73 -31.70 9.59
N ARG A 269 -4.29 -32.15 10.72
CA ARG A 269 -3.54 -32.78 11.82
C ARG A 269 -4.22 -34.07 12.26
N ALA A 270 -3.41 -35.00 12.77
CA ALA A 270 -3.91 -36.21 13.38
C ALA A 270 -4.61 -35.91 14.71
N SER A 271 -5.41 -36.83 15.23
CA SER A 271 -6.18 -36.63 16.46
C SER A 271 -5.35 -36.52 17.74
N ASN A 272 -4.08 -36.96 17.80
CA ASN A 272 -3.16 -36.66 18.91
C ASN A 272 -1.85 -36.10 18.40
N SER A 273 -1.81 -34.78 18.26
CA SER A 273 -0.61 -34.08 17.84
C SER A 273 -0.24 -33.05 18.90
N ASP A 274 1.03 -33.03 19.27
CA ASP A 274 1.57 -32.04 20.20
C ASP A 274 1.42 -30.62 19.65
N LEU A 275 1.56 -29.62 20.53
CA LEU A 275 1.55 -28.21 20.16
C LEU A 275 2.64 -27.93 19.14
N ALA A 276 2.25 -27.36 18.00
CA ALA A 276 3.20 -27.00 16.95
C ALA A 276 2.68 -25.82 16.13
N THR A 277 3.61 -24.96 15.72
CA THR A 277 3.37 -23.94 14.71
C THR A 277 3.06 -24.61 13.37
N SER A 278 1.93 -24.26 12.81
CA SER A 278 1.46 -24.70 11.50
C SER A 278 1.34 -23.48 10.59
N VAL A 279 1.80 -23.64 9.35
CA VAL A 279 1.76 -22.58 8.33
C VAL A 279 0.86 -23.05 7.20
N VAL A 280 -0.17 -22.27 6.91
CA VAL A 280 -1.06 -22.47 5.75
C VAL A 280 -0.68 -21.47 4.68
N ASP A 281 -0.34 -21.95 3.50
CA ASP A 281 -0.12 -21.11 2.32
C ASP A 281 -1.44 -20.55 1.82
N VAL A 282 -1.51 -19.22 1.70
CA VAL A 282 -2.67 -18.48 1.20
C VAL A 282 -2.31 -17.54 0.05
N SER A 283 -1.09 -17.62 -0.50
CA SER A 283 -0.58 -16.66 -1.49
C SER A 283 -1.38 -16.63 -2.80
N GLY A 284 -2.15 -17.67 -3.10
CA GLY A 284 -3.03 -17.75 -4.27
C GLY A 284 -4.46 -17.26 -4.04
N LEU A 285 -4.81 -16.85 -2.81
CA LEU A 285 -6.17 -16.45 -2.46
C LEU A 285 -6.37 -14.94 -2.64
N SER A 286 -7.53 -14.57 -3.19
CA SER A 286 -7.95 -13.17 -3.34
C SER A 286 -9.42 -13.02 -2.94
N GLY A 287 -9.73 -11.94 -2.23
CA GLY A 287 -11.07 -11.63 -1.73
C GLY A 287 -11.32 -12.09 -0.29
N ASN A 288 -12.60 -12.15 0.07
CA ASN A 288 -13.04 -12.40 1.44
C ASN A 288 -13.25 -13.88 1.74
N TYR A 289 -12.59 -14.39 2.78
CA TYR A 289 -12.73 -15.76 3.29
C TYR A 289 -12.92 -15.77 4.79
N SER A 290 -13.49 -16.85 5.34
CA SER A 290 -13.61 -17.01 6.78
C SER A 290 -12.69 -18.12 7.26
N LEU A 291 -12.20 -17.97 8.49
CA LEU A 291 -11.41 -18.99 9.14
C LEU A 291 -12.34 -20.07 9.70
N PHE A 292 -12.01 -21.33 9.44
CA PHE A 292 -12.74 -22.48 9.94
C PHE A 292 -11.81 -23.48 10.62
N ALA A 293 -12.38 -24.22 11.55
CA ALA A 293 -11.85 -25.47 12.05
C ALA A 293 -12.84 -26.59 11.77
N HIS A 294 -12.35 -27.73 11.33
CA HIS A 294 -13.12 -28.94 11.14
C HIS A 294 -12.57 -30.03 12.04
N VAL A 295 -13.45 -30.77 12.70
CA VAL A 295 -13.09 -31.91 13.55
C VAL A 295 -13.90 -33.13 13.10
N TYR A 296 -13.24 -34.28 12.99
CA TYR A 296 -13.78 -35.53 12.48
C TYR A 296 -13.50 -36.69 13.44
N ILE A 297 -14.55 -37.47 13.72
CA ILE A 297 -14.46 -38.77 14.39
C ILE A 297 -14.89 -39.86 13.40
N PRO A 298 -14.01 -40.82 13.05
CA PRO A 298 -14.36 -41.89 12.12
C PRO A 298 -15.35 -42.91 12.70
N ALA A 299 -16.00 -43.66 11.82
CA ALA A 299 -16.90 -44.75 12.17
C ALA A 299 -16.16 -45.92 12.81
N GLN A 300 -16.51 -46.30 14.05
CA GLN A 300 -15.70 -47.28 14.81
C GLN A 300 -16.49 -48.20 15.77
N GLY A 301 -17.83 -48.16 15.81
CA GLY A 301 -18.62 -49.06 16.65
C GLY A 301 -18.35 -48.91 18.16
N SER A 302 -17.96 -47.72 18.62
CA SER A 302 -17.59 -47.42 20.02
C SER A 302 -17.68 -45.91 20.30
N SER A 303 -17.73 -45.52 21.58
CA SER A 303 -17.74 -44.11 22.02
C SER A 303 -16.34 -43.47 21.97
N GLY A 304 -16.22 -42.21 21.54
CA GLY A 304 -14.94 -41.50 21.46
C GLY A 304 -15.09 -39.98 21.37
N GLY A 305 -13.98 -39.26 21.37
CA GLY A 305 -13.96 -37.80 21.24
C GLY A 305 -12.70 -37.30 20.54
N ALA A 306 -12.82 -36.16 19.86
CA ALA A 306 -11.70 -35.44 19.26
C ALA A 306 -11.79 -33.97 19.67
N TYR A 307 -10.68 -33.42 20.14
CA TYR A 307 -10.53 -32.05 20.59
C TYR A 307 -9.40 -31.39 19.81
N LEU A 308 -9.70 -30.23 19.22
CA LEU A 308 -8.72 -29.29 18.70
C LEU A 308 -8.54 -28.18 19.73
N THR A 309 -7.30 -27.91 20.11
CA THR A 309 -6.97 -26.72 20.88
C THR A 309 -6.29 -25.72 19.95
N VAL A 310 -6.91 -24.57 19.77
CA VAL A 310 -6.36 -23.45 19.01
C VAL A 310 -5.82 -22.42 19.99
N HIS A 311 -4.54 -22.10 19.88
CA HIS A 311 -3.91 -21.07 20.68
C HIS A 311 -4.15 -19.73 20.00
N THR A 312 -5.11 -18.96 20.54
CA THR A 312 -5.68 -17.80 19.82
C THR A 312 -4.80 -16.57 19.82
N GLU A 313 -3.81 -16.53 20.73
CA GLU A 313 -2.83 -15.46 20.84
C GLU A 313 -1.81 -15.52 19.67
N ASP A 314 -1.70 -16.66 18.98
CA ASP A 314 -0.70 -16.93 17.94
C ASP A 314 -1.28 -17.14 16.53
N ILE A 315 -2.49 -16.63 16.28
CA ILE A 315 -3.06 -16.64 14.93
C ILE A 315 -2.72 -15.33 14.23
N SER A 316 -1.92 -15.43 13.17
CA SER A 316 -1.54 -14.26 12.39
C SER A 316 -1.47 -14.47 10.89
N LEU A 317 -1.73 -13.38 10.17
CA LEU A 317 -1.54 -13.29 8.73
C LEU A 317 -0.29 -12.48 8.41
N THR A 318 0.51 -12.98 7.47
CA THR A 318 1.73 -12.31 7.00
C THR A 318 1.67 -12.07 5.50
N ILE A 319 2.13 -10.88 5.09
CA ILE A 319 2.29 -10.45 3.69
C ILE A 319 3.53 -11.11 3.12
#